data_AF-A0A6B0WUE4-F1
#
_entry.id   AF-A0A6B0WUE4-F1
#
_cell.length_a   1.000
_cell.length_b   1.000
_cell.length_c   1.000
_cell.angle_alpha   90.00
_cell.angle_beta   90.00
_cell.angle_gamma   90.00
#
_symmetry.space_group_name_H-M   'P 1'
#
loop_
_entity.id
_entity.type
_entity.pdbx_description
1 polymer ?
#
loop_
_entity_poly.entity_id
_entity_poly.type
_entity_poly.pdbx_seq_one_letter_code
_entity_poly.pdbx_strand_id
1 'polypeptide(L)'
;MARVALTMFVGKDDGVTVYSSIGSTSLSGLGNLFIPILIAALIVLNTMMGAVYERFREISIYSSVGLAPNHIAALFLAEAGVFATLGAVMGYLIGQVLVLILYNEGLLGGLELNYSSLSAISATLIVMATVFLSALYPAKKAADMAVPDVTRKWEFPDPDGDRWVFDFPFTVGGAEVLGMYSYLTRVFESYGEGSVGDFVADHVKFWSEDHEGEPQYNIDLTAWLAPYDLGISQEVQLKAIPTGEHNIYKIEVVINRLSGDVASWKRINRGFLNVLRKRFLVWRTIPGDMKFNYAEDGRRVLSGEVAAIA
;
A
#
# COMPACT_ATOMS: atom_id res chain seq x y z
N MET A 1 32.54 -43.12 -28.15
CA MET A 1 32.39 -44.57 -27.92
C MET A 1 31.26 -44.77 -26.92
N ALA A 2 30.16 -45.39 -27.36
CA ALA A 2 29.05 -45.75 -26.48
C ALA A 2 29.57 -46.69 -25.39
N ARG A 3 29.40 -46.32 -24.12
CA ARG A 3 29.59 -47.24 -22.99
C ARG A 3 28.50 -48.31 -23.12
N VAL A 4 28.78 -49.36 -23.88
CA VAL A 4 27.92 -50.54 -23.95
C VAL A 4 27.85 -51.06 -22.52
N ALA A 5 26.68 -50.98 -21.90
CA ALA A 5 26.43 -51.53 -20.58
C ALA A 5 26.74 -53.03 -20.64
N LEU A 6 27.92 -53.43 -20.16
CA LEU A 6 28.34 -54.83 -20.24
C LEU A 6 27.59 -55.55 -19.12
N THR A 7 26.54 -56.25 -19.50
CA THR A 7 25.73 -57.04 -18.59
C THR A 7 26.23 -58.47 -18.66
N MET A 8 26.89 -58.92 -17.58
CA MET A 8 27.43 -60.26 -17.44
C MET A 8 26.48 -61.09 -16.58
N PHE A 9 26.02 -62.21 -17.14
CA PHE A 9 25.21 -63.18 -16.43
C PHE A 9 26.15 -64.28 -15.91
N VAL A 10 26.24 -64.44 -14.59
CA VAL A 10 27.06 -65.47 -13.95
C VAL A 10 26.11 -66.44 -13.25
N GLY A 11 26.10 -67.70 -13.70
CA GLY A 11 25.40 -68.78 -13.03
C GLY A 11 26.30 -69.47 -12.02
N LYS A 12 25.86 -69.60 -10.76
CA LYS A 12 26.52 -70.46 -9.76
C LYS A 12 25.48 -71.16 -8.89
N ASP A 13 25.53 -72.49 -8.94
CA ASP A 13 24.93 -73.56 -8.12
C ASP A 13 23.48 -73.46 -7.60
N ASP A 14 22.78 -72.31 -7.66
CA ASP A 14 21.32 -72.23 -7.44
C ASP A 14 20.66 -70.95 -8.02
N GLY A 15 21.27 -70.31 -9.02
CA GLY A 15 20.68 -69.15 -9.68
C GLY A 15 21.58 -68.42 -10.67
N VAL A 16 20.98 -67.55 -11.49
CA VAL A 16 21.67 -66.65 -12.42
C VAL A 16 21.71 -65.25 -11.82
N THR A 17 22.90 -64.76 -11.52
CA THR A 17 23.13 -63.40 -11.00
C THR A 17 23.62 -62.49 -12.12
N VAL A 18 23.02 -61.30 -12.23
CA VAL A 18 23.33 -60.33 -13.28
C VAL A 18 24.21 -59.21 -12.73
N TYR A 19 25.41 -59.05 -13.28
CA TYR A 19 26.32 -57.94 -13.00
C TYR A 19 26.32 -56.98 -14.18
N SER A 20 25.99 -55.71 -13.95
CA SER A 20 25.99 -54.66 -14.99
C SER A 20 26.98 -53.55 -14.65
N SER A 21 27.71 -53.06 -15.65
CA SER A 21 28.63 -51.92 -15.52
C SER A 21 27.95 -50.55 -15.43
N ILE A 22 26.62 -50.50 -15.25
CA ILE A 22 25.89 -49.25 -14.99
C ILE A 22 26.30 -48.79 -13.59
N GLY A 23 27.26 -47.87 -13.53
CA GLY A 23 27.57 -47.16 -12.30
C GLY A 23 26.32 -46.43 -11.83
N SER A 24 25.71 -46.89 -10.74
CA SER A 24 24.65 -46.15 -10.08
C SER A 24 25.25 -44.90 -9.45
N THR A 25 25.10 -43.75 -10.11
CA THR A 25 25.40 -42.46 -9.47
C THR A 25 24.29 -42.19 -8.45
N SER A 26 24.51 -42.56 -7.19
CA SER A 26 23.62 -42.16 -6.10
C SER A 26 23.88 -40.69 -5.77
N LEU A 27 22.92 -39.81 -6.05
CA LEU A 27 22.94 -38.45 -5.51
C LEU A 27 22.61 -38.52 -4.02
N SER A 28 23.62 -38.37 -3.16
CA SER A 28 23.46 -38.26 -1.72
C SER A 28 23.76 -36.84 -1.25
N GLY A 29 23.09 -36.37 -0.19
CA GLY A 29 23.38 -35.07 0.43
C GLY A 29 22.66 -33.85 -0.15
N LEU A 30 21.74 -34.00 -1.11
CA LEU A 30 20.91 -32.88 -1.62
C LEU A 30 20.14 -32.14 -0.51
N GLY A 31 19.70 -32.87 0.52
CA GLY A 31 19.02 -32.28 1.68
C GLY A 31 19.87 -31.24 2.42
N ASN A 32 21.19 -31.39 2.40
CA ASN A 32 22.11 -30.46 3.07
C ASN A 32 22.23 -29.12 2.33
N LEU A 33 21.81 -29.04 1.06
CA LEU A 33 21.81 -27.80 0.28
C LEU A 33 20.60 -26.91 0.60
N PHE A 34 19.56 -27.45 1.22
CA PHE A 34 18.34 -26.70 1.49
C PHE A 34 18.59 -25.48 2.39
N ILE A 35 19.29 -25.67 3.51
CA ILE A 35 19.57 -24.59 4.46
C ILE A 35 20.45 -23.49 3.83
N PRO A 36 21.60 -23.79 3.18
CA PRO A 36 22.40 -22.78 2.50
C PRO A 36 21.66 -22.03 1.39
N ILE A 37 20.85 -22.73 0.59
CA ILE A 37 20.03 -22.10 -0.46
C ILE A 37 19.02 -21.13 0.17
N LEU A 38 18.36 -21.54 1.25
CA LEU A 38 17.41 -20.70 1.96
C LEU A 38 18.08 -19.46 2.55
N ILE A 39 19.25 -19.62 3.18
CA ILE A 39 20.02 -18.49 3.72
C ILE A 39 20.43 -17.53 2.58
N ALA A 40 20.96 -18.06 1.47
CA ALA A 40 21.30 -17.24 0.31
C ALA A 40 20.07 -16.50 -0.24
N ALA A 41 18.93 -17.19 -0.32
CA ALA A 41 17.67 -16.60 -0.78
C ALA A 41 17.24 -15.42 0.10
N LEU A 42 17.33 -15.56 1.42
CA LEU A 42 16.98 -14.51 2.38
C LEU A 42 17.97 -13.34 2.36
N ILE A 43 19.26 -13.62 2.18
CA ILE A 43 20.29 -12.57 2.03
C ILE A 43 19.98 -11.74 0.78
N VAL A 44 19.80 -12.39 -0.38
CA VAL A 44 19.47 -11.70 -1.64
C VAL A 44 18.19 -10.89 -1.50
N LEU A 45 17.15 -11.47 -0.90
CA LEU A 45 15.89 -10.79 -0.62
C LEU A 45 16.13 -9.51 0.19
N ASN A 46 16.83 -9.61 1.32
CA ASN A 46 17.06 -8.48 2.22
C ASN A 46 17.91 -7.39 1.56
N THR A 47 18.98 -7.77 0.84
CA THR A 47 19.85 -6.83 0.14
C THR A 47 19.10 -6.10 -0.98
N MET A 48 18.32 -6.82 -1.79
CA MET A 48 17.51 -6.19 -2.85
C MET A 48 16.42 -5.30 -2.28
N MET A 49 15.79 -5.67 -1.16
CA MET A 49 14.86 -4.79 -0.45
C MET A 49 15.53 -3.49 0.01
N GLY A 50 16.73 -3.59 0.59
CA GLY A 50 17.53 -2.41 0.98
C GLY A 50 17.80 -1.49 -0.22
N ALA A 51 18.28 -2.05 -1.33
CA ALA A 51 18.56 -1.29 -2.55
C ALA A 51 17.31 -0.58 -3.11
N VAL A 52 16.13 -1.23 -3.06
CA VAL A 52 14.86 -0.62 -3.48
C VAL A 52 14.51 0.60 -2.62
N TYR A 53 14.69 0.50 -1.29
CA TYR A 53 14.38 1.61 -0.39
C TYR A 53 15.37 2.78 -0.53
N GLU A 54 16.66 2.50 -0.71
CA GLU A 54 17.67 3.54 -0.93
C GLU A 54 17.43 4.31 -2.23
N ARG A 55 16.95 3.61 -3.28
CA ARG A 55 16.74 4.18 -4.62
C ARG A 55 15.32 4.71 -4.85
N PHE A 56 14.57 5.00 -3.78
CA PHE A 56 13.20 5.53 -3.88
C PHE A 56 13.09 6.80 -4.75
N ARG A 57 14.06 7.70 -4.63
CA ARG A 57 14.08 8.95 -5.43
C ARG A 57 14.24 8.66 -6.92
N GLU A 58 15.06 7.69 -7.29
CA GLU A 58 15.23 7.27 -8.69
C GLU A 58 13.94 6.66 -9.24
N ILE A 59 13.31 5.76 -8.48
CA ILE A 59 12.01 5.15 -8.84
C ILE A 59 10.94 6.24 -9.09
N SER A 60 10.90 7.25 -8.23
CA SER A 60 9.97 8.38 -8.37
C SER A 60 10.24 9.22 -9.63
N ILE A 61 11.51 9.44 -9.97
CA ILE A 61 11.91 10.13 -11.20
C ILE A 61 11.47 9.31 -12.42
N TYR A 62 11.74 8.01 -12.45
CA TYR A 62 11.32 7.13 -13.55
C TYR A 62 9.80 7.14 -13.75
N SER A 63 9.04 7.04 -12.66
CA SER A 63 7.58 7.13 -12.70
C SER A 63 7.10 8.48 -13.25
N SER A 64 7.75 9.58 -12.84
CA SER A 64 7.41 10.95 -13.29
C SER A 64 7.67 11.17 -14.79
N VAL A 65 8.63 10.44 -15.37
CA VAL A 65 8.92 10.45 -16.82
C VAL A 65 8.01 9.48 -17.60
N GLY A 66 7.14 8.74 -16.92
CA GLY A 66 6.11 7.88 -17.53
C GLY A 66 6.50 6.42 -17.67
N LEU A 67 7.52 5.92 -16.96
CA LEU A 67 7.81 4.48 -16.93
C LEU A 67 6.68 3.72 -16.23
N ALA A 68 6.19 2.67 -16.90
CA ALA A 68 5.23 1.76 -16.31
C ALA A 68 5.86 1.03 -15.10
N PRO A 69 5.09 0.76 -14.02
CA PRO A 69 5.57 0.01 -12.86
C PRO A 69 6.26 -1.32 -13.21
N ASN A 70 5.74 -2.03 -14.22
CA ASN A 70 6.32 -3.29 -14.70
C ASN A 70 7.73 -3.11 -15.31
N HIS A 71 8.01 -1.97 -15.96
CA HIS A 71 9.35 -1.70 -16.49
C HIS A 71 10.35 -1.40 -15.35
N ILE A 72 9.88 -0.76 -14.28
CA ILE A 72 10.70 -0.54 -13.08
C ILE A 72 11.02 -1.89 -12.42
N ALA A 73 10.04 -2.78 -12.24
CA ALA A 73 10.29 -4.15 -11.77
C ALA A 73 11.30 -4.90 -12.66
N ALA A 74 11.17 -4.78 -13.99
CA ALA A 74 12.09 -5.41 -14.94
C ALA A 74 13.53 -4.90 -14.78
N LEU A 75 13.73 -3.62 -14.45
CA LEU A 75 15.06 -3.05 -14.18
C LEU A 75 15.73 -3.75 -12.97
N PHE A 76 14.99 -3.93 -11.87
CA PHE A 76 15.51 -4.61 -10.68
C PHE A 76 15.72 -6.11 -10.91
N LEU A 77 14.90 -6.77 -11.73
CA LEU A 77 15.13 -8.16 -12.14
C LEU A 77 16.34 -8.30 -13.06
N ALA A 78 16.60 -7.33 -13.93
CA ALA A 78 17.80 -7.30 -14.75
C ALA A 78 19.06 -7.14 -13.89
N GLU A 79 19.03 -6.26 -12.88
CA GLU A 79 20.10 -6.09 -11.90
C GLU A 79 20.35 -7.39 -11.11
N ALA A 80 19.30 -8.07 -10.66
CA ALA A 80 19.40 -9.39 -10.04
C ALA A 80 20.02 -10.43 -10.98
N GLY A 81 19.73 -10.36 -12.29
CA GLY A 81 20.36 -11.21 -13.30
C GLY A 81 21.87 -11.00 -13.42
N VAL A 82 22.35 -9.76 -13.29
CA VAL A 82 23.78 -9.46 -13.22
C VAL A 82 24.41 -10.09 -11.98
N PHE A 83 23.76 -9.97 -10.81
CA PHE A 83 24.26 -10.62 -9.59
C PHE A 83 24.22 -12.15 -9.67
N ALA A 84 23.19 -12.73 -10.28
CA ALA A 84 23.07 -14.17 -10.47
C ALA A 84 24.19 -14.72 -11.36
N THR A 85 24.49 -14.04 -12.46
CA THR A 85 25.55 -14.45 -13.39
C THR A 85 26.93 -14.31 -12.78
N LEU A 86 27.24 -13.16 -12.18
CA LEU A 86 28.52 -12.94 -11.50
C LEU A 86 28.72 -13.91 -10.33
N GLY A 87 27.68 -14.09 -9.50
CA GLY A 87 27.70 -15.00 -8.36
C GLY A 87 27.90 -16.45 -8.78
N ALA A 88 27.25 -16.90 -9.86
CA ALA A 88 27.42 -18.25 -10.38
C ALA A 88 28.84 -18.49 -10.92
N VAL A 89 29.39 -17.56 -11.69
CA VAL A 89 30.76 -17.68 -12.25
C VAL A 89 31.79 -17.66 -11.13
N MET A 90 31.72 -16.69 -10.23
CA MET A 90 32.68 -16.55 -9.12
C MET A 90 32.55 -17.72 -8.14
N GLY A 91 31.32 -18.12 -7.79
CA GLY A 91 31.06 -19.26 -6.91
C GLY A 91 31.58 -20.57 -7.49
N TYR A 92 31.41 -20.78 -8.80
CA TYR A 92 31.98 -21.94 -9.48
C TYR A 92 33.50 -21.95 -9.40
N LEU A 93 34.18 -20.85 -9.76
CA LEU A 93 35.64 -20.75 -9.71
C LEU A 93 36.19 -20.97 -8.29
N ILE A 94 35.58 -20.33 -7.29
CA ILE A 94 35.97 -20.49 -5.88
C ILE A 94 35.78 -21.95 -5.43
N GLY A 95 34.65 -22.56 -5.78
CA GLY A 95 34.38 -23.96 -5.46
C GLY A 95 35.41 -24.90 -6.08
N GLN A 96 35.79 -24.68 -7.34
CA GLN A 96 36.82 -25.46 -8.03
C GLN A 96 38.19 -25.33 -7.35
N VAL A 97 38.62 -24.11 -7.03
CA VAL A 97 39.89 -23.84 -6.34
C VAL A 97 39.90 -24.49 -4.96
N LEU A 98 38.80 -24.35 -4.20
CA LEU A 98 38.70 -24.92 -2.85
C LEU A 98 38.78 -26.44 -2.88
N VAL A 99 38.06 -27.09 -3.80
CA VAL A 99 38.08 -28.54 -3.97
C VAL A 99 39.48 -29.04 -4.36
N LEU A 100 40.19 -28.32 -5.23
CA LEU A 100 41.56 -28.65 -5.61
C LEU A 100 42.51 -28.60 -4.40
N ILE A 101 42.40 -27.57 -3.57
CA ILE A 101 43.20 -27.44 -2.34
C ILE A 101 42.91 -28.60 -1.38
N LEU A 102 41.63 -28.90 -1.13
CA LEU A 102 41.23 -29.99 -0.25
C LEU A 102 41.70 -31.36 -0.73
N TYR A 103 41.71 -31.56 -2.06
CA TYR A 103 42.22 -32.79 -2.68
C TYR A 103 43.73 -32.94 -2.46
N ASN A 104 44.50 -31.88 -2.71
CA ASN A 104 45.96 -31.90 -2.55
C ASN A 104 46.40 -32.14 -1.09
N GLU A 105 45.64 -31.65 -0.12
CA GLU A 105 45.89 -31.86 1.32
C GLU A 105 45.39 -33.23 1.83
N GLY A 106 44.84 -34.08 0.95
CA GLY A 106 44.34 -35.41 1.34
C GLY A 106 43.11 -35.41 2.25
N LEU A 107 42.47 -34.25 2.45
CA LEU A 107 41.34 -34.06 3.36
C LEU A 107 40.02 -34.66 2.83
N LEU A 108 40.00 -35.09 1.57
CA LEU A 108 38.82 -35.64 0.89
C LEU A 108 38.63 -37.15 1.09
N GLY A 109 39.48 -37.82 1.86
CA GLY A 109 39.21 -39.19 2.35
C GLY A 109 38.97 -40.24 1.26
N GLY A 110 39.61 -40.11 0.10
CA GLY A 110 39.44 -41.03 -1.03
C GLY A 110 38.27 -40.73 -1.97
N LEU A 111 37.61 -39.56 -1.85
CA LEU A 111 36.66 -39.08 -2.85
C LEU A 111 37.38 -38.74 -4.16
N GLU A 112 36.96 -39.38 -5.26
CA GLU A 112 37.42 -39.03 -6.59
C GLU A 112 36.66 -37.81 -7.13
N LEU A 113 37.40 -36.85 -7.70
CA LEU A 113 36.81 -35.64 -8.26
C LEU A 113 36.12 -35.95 -9.59
N ASN A 114 34.80 -35.89 -9.60
CA ASN A 114 34.02 -36.01 -10.83
C ASN A 114 33.64 -34.63 -11.37
N TYR A 115 34.37 -34.18 -12.39
CA TYR A 115 34.06 -32.94 -13.12
C TYR A 115 32.96 -33.19 -14.16
N SER A 116 31.74 -33.47 -13.72
CA SER A 116 30.58 -33.58 -14.62
C SER A 116 30.10 -32.20 -15.04
N SER A 117 30.03 -31.95 -16.35
CA SER A 117 29.45 -30.72 -16.89
C SER A 117 27.97 -30.58 -16.51
N LEU A 118 27.25 -31.71 -16.35
CA LEU A 118 25.83 -31.71 -16.05
C LEU A 118 25.55 -31.28 -14.60
N SER A 119 26.40 -31.68 -13.64
CA SER A 119 26.27 -31.24 -12.25
C SER A 119 26.57 -29.74 -12.12
N ALA A 120 27.61 -29.25 -12.81
CA ALA A 120 27.93 -27.82 -12.85
C ALA A 120 26.76 -26.99 -13.40
N ILE A 121 26.18 -27.38 -14.54
CA ILE A 121 25.03 -26.69 -15.13
C ILE A 121 23.83 -26.70 -14.18
N SER A 122 23.53 -27.86 -13.55
CA SER A 122 22.41 -27.97 -12.62
C SER A 122 22.59 -27.10 -11.38
N ALA A 123 23.80 -27.03 -10.80
CA ALA A 123 24.10 -26.18 -9.66
C ALA A 123 23.98 -24.70 -10.02
N THR A 124 24.50 -24.29 -11.18
CA THR A 124 24.38 -22.91 -11.68
C THR A 124 22.92 -22.53 -11.91
N LEU A 125 22.09 -23.42 -12.47
CA LEU A 125 20.65 -23.17 -12.64
C LEU A 125 19.93 -23.01 -11.31
N ILE A 126 20.25 -23.83 -10.30
CA ILE A 126 19.67 -23.72 -8.96
C ILE A 126 20.03 -22.38 -8.32
N VAL A 127 21.29 -21.94 -8.44
CA VAL A 127 21.74 -20.64 -7.93
C VAL A 127 21.01 -19.50 -8.64
N MET A 128 20.93 -19.52 -9.97
CA MET A 128 20.21 -18.50 -10.72
C MET A 128 18.73 -18.45 -10.31
N ALA A 129 18.06 -19.60 -10.27
CA ALA A 129 16.66 -19.69 -9.86
C ALA A 129 16.46 -19.13 -8.45
N THR A 130 17.36 -19.42 -7.52
CA THR A 130 17.33 -18.90 -6.15
C THR A 130 17.39 -17.37 -6.14
N VAL A 131 18.34 -16.77 -6.86
CA VAL A 131 18.49 -15.31 -6.94
C VAL A 131 17.26 -14.65 -7.58
N PHE A 132 16.78 -15.19 -8.70
CA PHE A 132 15.61 -14.65 -9.39
C PHE A 132 14.36 -14.74 -8.51
N LEU A 133 14.09 -15.91 -7.91
CA LEU A 133 12.93 -16.10 -7.03
C LEU A 133 12.97 -15.15 -5.82
N SER A 134 14.15 -14.94 -5.23
CA SER A 134 14.33 -13.96 -4.16
C SER A 134 14.13 -12.52 -4.59
N ALA A 135 14.47 -12.17 -5.84
CA ALA A 135 14.33 -10.82 -6.37
C ALA A 135 12.91 -10.48 -6.86
N LEU A 136 12.02 -11.47 -7.04
CA LEU A 136 10.64 -11.25 -7.47
C LEU A 136 9.87 -10.32 -6.53
N TYR A 137 9.95 -10.55 -5.22
CA TYR A 137 9.24 -9.73 -4.22
C TYR A 137 9.78 -8.28 -4.16
N PRO A 138 11.10 -8.04 -4.05
CA PRO A 138 11.67 -6.70 -4.13
C PRO A 138 11.34 -5.97 -5.43
N ALA A 139 11.39 -6.66 -6.57
CA ALA A 139 11.04 -6.06 -7.86
C ALA A 139 9.57 -5.63 -7.91
N LYS A 140 8.66 -6.46 -7.40
CA LYS A 140 7.25 -6.08 -7.24
C LYS A 140 7.11 -4.88 -6.30
N LYS A 141 7.82 -4.86 -5.18
CA LYS A 141 7.79 -3.74 -4.23
C LYS A 141 8.24 -2.43 -4.86
N ALA A 142 9.28 -2.47 -5.71
CA ALA A 142 9.75 -1.30 -6.46
C ALA A 142 8.69 -0.78 -7.45
N ALA A 143 7.97 -1.69 -8.14
CA ALA A 143 6.86 -1.32 -9.01
C ALA A 143 5.72 -0.65 -8.22
N ASP A 144 5.34 -1.21 -7.07
CA ASP A 144 4.28 -0.64 -6.24
C ASP A 144 4.65 0.76 -5.71
N MET A 145 5.93 1.01 -5.43
CA MET A 145 6.45 2.32 -5.01
C MET A 145 6.42 3.37 -6.12
N ALA A 146 6.34 2.97 -7.38
CA ALA A 146 6.24 3.87 -8.52
C ALA A 146 4.82 4.42 -8.73
N VAL A 147 3.79 3.89 -8.06
CA VAL A 147 2.40 4.31 -8.23
C VAL A 147 2.14 5.57 -7.38
N PRO A 148 1.96 6.76 -7.98
CA PRO A 148 1.82 8.02 -7.23
C PRO A 148 0.55 8.10 -6.36
N ASP A 149 -0.41 7.23 -6.61
CA ASP A 149 -1.76 7.32 -6.04
C ASP A 149 -1.84 6.82 -4.58
N VAL A 150 -0.79 6.17 -4.06
CA VAL A 150 -0.80 5.57 -2.72
C VAL A 150 -0.49 6.59 -1.60
N THR A 151 0.10 7.75 -1.91
CA THR A 151 0.55 8.72 -0.89
C THR A 151 -0.30 9.97 -0.74
N ARG A 152 -1.36 10.18 -1.55
CA ARG A 152 -2.36 11.23 -1.27
C ARG A 152 -3.47 10.75 -0.33
N LYS A 153 -3.10 10.00 0.72
CA LYS A 153 -3.97 9.90 1.90
C LYS A 153 -3.93 11.26 2.57
N TRP A 154 -5.09 11.91 2.59
CA TRP A 154 -5.24 13.15 3.32
C TRP A 154 -4.97 12.87 4.81
N GLU A 155 -3.95 13.53 5.36
CA GLU A 155 -3.59 13.47 6.77
C GLU A 155 -4.03 14.76 7.45
N PHE A 156 -4.67 14.59 8.60
CA PHE A 156 -5.12 15.67 9.45
C PHE A 156 -4.09 15.95 10.52
N PRO A 157 -3.95 17.20 10.98
CA PRO A 157 -3.13 17.50 12.16
C PRO A 157 -3.64 16.72 13.37
N ASP A 158 -2.79 16.53 14.37
CA ASP A 158 -3.23 15.99 15.66
C ASP A 158 -4.21 16.96 16.36
N PRO A 159 -5.27 16.47 17.02
CA PRO A 159 -6.16 17.33 17.80
C PRO A 159 -5.44 17.88 19.05
N ASP A 160 -5.83 19.08 19.47
CA ASP A 160 -5.41 19.69 20.73
C ASP A 160 -6.39 19.28 21.85
N GLY A 161 -6.07 18.16 22.52
CA GLY A 161 -6.94 17.55 23.52
C GLY A 161 -8.28 17.12 22.91
N ASP A 162 -9.34 17.82 23.29
CA ASP A 162 -10.71 17.56 22.83
C ASP A 162 -11.11 18.39 21.61
N ARG A 163 -10.26 19.33 21.19
CA ARG A 163 -10.56 20.26 20.10
C ARG A 163 -9.71 19.95 18.87
N TRP A 164 -10.37 19.73 17.75
CA TRP A 164 -9.73 19.47 16.46
C TRP A 164 -10.10 20.56 15.47
N VAL A 165 -9.12 21.32 15.00
CA VAL A 165 -9.32 22.39 14.01
C VAL A 165 -8.41 22.15 12.83
N PHE A 166 -8.97 22.18 11.63
CA PHE A 166 -8.20 22.07 10.38
C PHE A 166 -8.97 22.59 9.17
N ASP A 167 -8.23 22.96 8.14
CA ASP A 167 -8.79 23.30 6.84
C ASP A 167 -9.24 22.02 6.10
N PHE A 168 -10.51 22.00 5.68
CA PHE A 168 -11.04 20.99 4.78
C PHE A 168 -10.50 21.25 3.35
N PRO A 169 -10.06 20.22 2.59
CA PRO A 169 -9.40 20.37 1.30
C PRO A 169 -10.40 20.63 0.17
N PHE A 170 -11.34 21.53 0.41
CA PHE A 170 -12.32 22.01 -0.53
C PHE A 170 -12.41 23.52 -0.44
N THR A 171 -12.50 24.15 -1.59
CA THR A 171 -12.85 25.55 -1.72
C THR A 171 -14.12 25.68 -2.54
N VAL A 172 -14.88 26.72 -2.28
CA VAL A 172 -16.21 26.89 -2.89
C VAL A 172 -16.33 28.32 -3.38
N GLY A 173 -16.83 28.49 -4.59
CA GLY A 173 -17.10 29.83 -5.11
C GLY A 173 -18.27 30.47 -4.36
N GLY A 174 -18.23 31.79 -4.14
CA GLY A 174 -19.27 32.51 -3.40
C GLY A 174 -20.66 32.42 -4.02
N ALA A 175 -20.77 32.19 -5.33
CA ALA A 175 -22.05 31.91 -5.97
C ALA A 175 -22.66 30.54 -5.58
N GLU A 176 -21.82 29.57 -5.19
CA GLU A 176 -22.27 28.21 -4.85
C GLU A 176 -22.33 27.96 -3.34
N VAL A 177 -21.59 28.71 -2.52
CA VAL A 177 -21.41 28.42 -1.09
C VAL A 177 -22.73 28.31 -0.33
N LEU A 178 -23.67 29.22 -0.60
CA LEU A 178 -24.97 29.25 0.06
C LEU A 178 -25.82 28.03 -0.28
N GLY A 179 -25.89 27.66 -1.57
CA GLY A 179 -26.61 26.48 -2.00
C GLY A 179 -25.97 25.19 -1.48
N MET A 180 -24.64 25.14 -1.46
CA MET A 180 -23.91 23.98 -0.93
C MET A 180 -24.17 23.80 0.56
N TYR A 181 -24.11 24.87 1.35
CA TYR A 181 -24.36 24.82 2.79
C TYR A 181 -25.81 24.43 3.08
N SER A 182 -26.80 24.99 2.36
CA SER A 182 -28.19 24.57 2.48
C SER A 182 -28.39 23.08 2.14
N TYR A 183 -27.73 22.58 1.10
CA TYR A 183 -27.72 21.15 0.77
C TYR A 183 -27.10 20.30 1.89
N LEU A 184 -25.93 20.71 2.42
CA LEU A 184 -25.26 19.99 3.49
C LEU A 184 -26.11 19.93 4.75
N THR A 185 -26.75 21.03 5.13
CA THR A 185 -27.70 21.08 6.25
C THR A 185 -28.79 20.02 6.10
N ARG A 186 -29.47 19.99 4.95
CA ARG A 186 -30.52 18.97 4.67
C ARG A 186 -29.97 17.54 4.69
N VAL A 187 -28.75 17.35 4.20
CA VAL A 187 -28.10 16.04 4.27
C VAL A 187 -27.86 15.65 5.72
N PHE A 188 -27.34 16.53 6.56
CA PHE A 188 -27.12 16.22 7.98
C PHE A 188 -28.42 15.99 8.74
N GLU A 189 -29.46 16.76 8.47
CA GLU A 189 -30.80 16.54 9.03
C GLU A 189 -31.34 15.15 8.66
N SER A 190 -31.03 14.65 7.46
CA SER A 190 -31.42 13.28 7.06
C SER A 190 -30.68 12.16 7.81
N TYR A 191 -29.60 12.49 8.52
CA TYR A 191 -28.89 11.59 9.44
C TYR A 191 -29.45 11.63 10.88
N GLY A 192 -30.66 12.16 11.08
CA GLY A 192 -31.34 12.20 12.38
C GLY A 192 -31.67 10.84 13.01
N GLU A 193 -32.38 10.88 14.15
CA GLU A 193 -32.80 9.71 14.92
C GLU A 193 -33.58 8.70 14.05
N GLY A 194 -33.06 7.47 13.95
CA GLY A 194 -33.64 6.39 13.13
C GLY A 194 -32.89 6.11 11.83
N SER A 195 -31.88 6.91 11.48
CA SER A 195 -30.98 6.59 10.36
C SER A 195 -30.01 5.47 10.74
N VAL A 196 -29.92 4.44 9.89
CA VAL A 196 -28.86 3.42 9.96
C VAL A 196 -27.73 3.91 9.07
N GLY A 197 -26.64 4.40 9.66
CA GLY A 197 -25.55 5.02 8.90
C GLY A 197 -24.23 5.07 9.65
N ASP A 198 -23.27 5.77 9.04
CA ASP A 198 -21.92 5.95 9.59
C ASP A 198 -21.89 6.85 10.85
N PHE A 199 -22.91 7.69 11.03
CA PHE A 199 -23.13 8.55 12.20
C PHE A 199 -24.61 8.98 12.30
N VAL A 200 -25.02 9.43 13.48
CA VAL A 200 -26.28 10.15 13.71
C VAL A 200 -25.95 11.63 13.93
N ALA A 201 -26.74 12.53 13.38
CA ALA A 201 -26.63 13.98 13.60
C ALA A 201 -27.90 14.54 14.22
N ASP A 202 -27.75 15.47 15.14
CA ASP A 202 -28.84 16.21 15.79
C ASP A 202 -28.43 17.68 15.97
N HIS A 203 -29.39 18.53 16.34
CA HIS A 203 -29.18 19.97 16.57
C HIS A 203 -28.51 20.67 15.38
N VAL A 204 -28.83 20.25 14.14
CA VAL A 204 -28.28 20.84 12.94
C VAL A 204 -28.81 22.26 12.77
N LYS A 205 -27.91 23.25 12.77
CA LYS A 205 -28.25 24.67 12.65
C LYS A 205 -27.43 25.33 11.55
N PHE A 206 -28.11 25.96 10.60
CA PHE A 206 -27.49 26.77 9.57
C PHE A 206 -27.67 28.26 9.88
N TRP A 207 -26.57 29.02 9.87
CA TRP A 207 -26.59 30.45 10.14
C TRP A 207 -25.44 31.18 9.43
N SER A 208 -25.49 32.50 9.41
CA SER A 208 -24.46 33.35 8.80
C SER A 208 -24.05 34.48 9.75
N GLU A 209 -22.79 34.90 9.66
CA GLU A 209 -22.26 36.09 10.33
C GLU A 209 -21.44 36.94 9.37
N ASP A 210 -21.24 38.21 9.73
CA ASP A 210 -20.36 39.09 8.98
C ASP A 210 -18.90 38.83 9.38
N HIS A 211 -18.05 38.56 8.39
CA HIS A 211 -16.62 38.37 8.55
C HIS A 211 -15.88 39.38 7.67
N GLU A 212 -15.44 40.47 8.29
CA GLU A 212 -14.71 41.56 7.61
C GLU A 212 -15.48 42.16 6.42
N GLY A 213 -16.82 42.24 6.51
CA GLY A 213 -17.69 42.77 5.46
C GLY A 213 -18.12 41.77 4.38
N GLU A 214 -17.70 40.50 4.48
CA GLU A 214 -18.19 39.39 3.66
C GLU A 214 -18.96 38.36 4.52
N PRO A 215 -20.06 37.76 4.01
CA PRO A 215 -20.85 36.83 4.79
C PRO A 215 -20.11 35.50 4.97
N GLN A 216 -19.82 35.10 6.20
CA GLN A 216 -19.38 33.76 6.59
C GLN A 216 -20.62 32.88 6.82
N TYR A 217 -20.58 31.65 6.32
CA TYR A 217 -21.67 30.69 6.48
C TYR A 217 -21.25 29.54 7.41
N ASN A 218 -22.09 29.19 8.36
CA ASN A 218 -21.78 28.24 9.42
C ASN A 218 -22.86 27.15 9.53
N ILE A 219 -22.42 25.90 9.71
CA ILE A 219 -23.29 24.78 10.11
C ILE A 219 -22.76 24.24 11.43
N ASP A 220 -23.59 24.26 12.46
CA ASP A 220 -23.33 23.56 13.73
C ASP A 220 -24.18 22.30 13.79
N LEU A 221 -23.63 21.21 14.32
CA LEU A 221 -24.38 19.99 14.62
C LEU A 221 -23.72 19.19 15.74
N THR A 222 -24.50 18.35 16.41
CA THR A 222 -23.99 17.30 17.31
C THR A 222 -24.01 15.97 16.58
N ALA A 223 -22.89 15.26 16.57
CA ALA A 223 -22.75 13.98 15.89
C ALA A 223 -22.38 12.85 16.86
N TRP A 224 -23.05 11.70 16.73
CA TRP A 224 -22.69 10.43 17.37
C TRP A 224 -22.14 9.49 16.32
N LEU A 225 -20.92 9.01 16.53
CA LEU A 225 -20.21 8.22 15.53
C LEU A 225 -20.42 6.72 15.74
N ALA A 226 -20.63 5.99 14.64
CA ALA A 226 -20.64 4.53 14.69
C ALA A 226 -19.20 3.98 14.85
N PRO A 227 -19.00 2.85 15.55
CA PRO A 227 -20.03 2.04 16.22
C PRO A 227 -20.44 2.67 17.57
N TYR A 228 -21.75 2.66 17.85
CA TYR A 228 -22.35 3.46 18.94
C TYR A 228 -22.09 2.90 20.35
N ASP A 229 -21.61 1.67 20.45
CA ASP A 229 -21.18 1.02 21.69
C ASP A 229 -20.01 1.72 22.37
N LEU A 230 -19.19 2.43 21.59
CA LEU A 230 -18.08 3.25 22.10
C LEU A 230 -18.54 4.60 22.68
N GLY A 231 -19.82 4.98 22.47
CA GLY A 231 -20.42 6.18 23.04
C GLY A 231 -19.69 7.47 22.67
N ILE A 232 -19.11 7.56 21.47
CA ILE A 232 -18.37 8.74 21.00
C ILE A 232 -19.35 9.76 20.43
N SER A 233 -19.37 10.95 21.04
CA SER A 233 -20.15 12.10 20.58
C SER A 233 -19.27 13.35 20.49
N GLN A 234 -19.65 14.25 19.59
CA GLN A 234 -18.89 15.46 19.28
C GLN A 234 -19.79 16.57 18.77
N GLU A 235 -19.41 17.82 19.03
CA GLU A 235 -19.92 18.97 18.31
C GLU A 235 -19.06 19.21 17.08
N VAL A 236 -19.69 19.50 15.95
CA VAL A 236 -19.02 19.82 14.69
C VAL A 236 -19.51 21.16 14.20
N GLN A 237 -18.56 22.05 13.87
CA GLN A 237 -18.81 23.31 13.20
C GLN A 237 -18.11 23.30 11.85
N LEU A 238 -18.87 23.57 10.79
CA LEU A 238 -18.36 23.75 9.43
C LEU A 238 -18.46 25.22 9.07
N LYS A 239 -17.32 25.89 8.91
CA LYS A 239 -17.26 27.33 8.64
C LYS A 239 -16.78 27.58 7.21
N ALA A 240 -17.61 28.22 6.40
CA ALA A 240 -17.19 28.73 5.11
C ALA A 240 -16.75 30.18 5.31
N ILE A 241 -15.44 30.36 5.38
CA ILE A 241 -14.80 31.65 5.65
C ILE A 241 -14.40 32.27 4.31
N PRO A 242 -14.80 33.52 4.02
CA PRO A 242 -14.36 34.22 2.82
C PRO A 242 -12.85 34.42 2.86
N THR A 243 -12.17 34.20 1.72
CA THR A 243 -10.72 34.41 1.62
C THR A 243 -10.34 35.85 1.27
N GLY A 244 -11.31 36.70 0.90
CA GLY A 244 -11.10 38.06 0.38
C GLY A 244 -10.55 38.11 -1.05
N GLU A 245 -10.19 36.96 -1.63
CA GLU A 245 -9.66 36.86 -2.99
C GLU A 245 -10.59 36.02 -3.88
N HIS A 246 -10.80 36.48 -5.11
CA HIS A 246 -11.49 35.73 -6.18
C HIS A 246 -12.91 35.22 -5.82
N ASN A 247 -13.56 35.77 -4.79
CA ASN A 247 -14.86 35.32 -4.28
C ASN A 247 -14.87 33.81 -3.96
N ILE A 248 -13.83 33.34 -3.27
CA ILE A 248 -13.66 31.95 -2.87
C ILE A 248 -13.76 31.84 -1.35
N TYR A 249 -14.45 30.80 -0.90
CA TYR A 249 -14.59 30.43 0.49
C TYR A 249 -13.69 29.24 0.80
N LYS A 250 -12.90 29.36 1.86
CA LYS A 250 -12.21 28.22 2.50
C LYS A 250 -13.16 27.57 3.50
N ILE A 251 -13.02 26.26 3.68
CA ILE A 251 -13.86 25.50 4.61
C ILE A 251 -13.00 25.09 5.80
N GLU A 252 -13.29 25.64 6.97
CA GLU A 252 -12.66 25.24 8.24
C GLU A 252 -13.61 24.30 8.98
N VAL A 253 -13.08 23.18 9.49
CA VAL A 253 -13.82 22.24 10.34
C VAL A 253 -13.30 22.34 11.76
N VAL A 254 -14.21 22.57 12.69
CA VAL A 254 -13.95 22.53 14.13
C VAL A 254 -14.74 21.37 14.72
N ILE A 255 -14.06 20.43 15.38
CA ILE A 255 -14.70 19.30 16.06
C ILE A 255 -14.31 19.36 17.53
N ASN A 256 -15.30 19.41 18.43
CA ASN A 256 -15.09 19.32 19.86
C ASN A 256 -15.65 17.99 20.36
N ARG A 257 -14.79 17.15 20.96
CA ARG A 257 -15.20 15.88 21.56
C ARG A 257 -16.02 16.14 22.82
N LEU A 258 -17.20 15.53 22.91
CA LEU A 258 -18.05 15.57 24.11
C LEU A 258 -17.87 14.31 24.96
N SER A 259 -17.69 13.15 24.34
CA SER A 259 -17.56 11.86 25.02
C SER A 259 -16.64 10.87 24.29
N GLY A 260 -16.37 9.72 24.91
CA GLY A 260 -15.45 8.69 24.39
C GLY A 260 -14.01 8.87 24.86
N ASP A 261 -13.05 8.14 24.28
CA ASP A 261 -11.61 8.37 24.48
C ASP A 261 -10.98 9.02 23.25
N VAL A 262 -9.91 9.80 23.43
CA VAL A 262 -9.26 10.57 22.35
C VAL A 262 -8.73 9.67 21.23
N ALA A 263 -8.19 8.49 21.55
CA ALA A 263 -7.59 7.61 20.56
C ALA A 263 -8.65 6.95 19.65
N SER A 264 -9.76 6.48 20.23
CA SER A 264 -10.89 5.94 19.48
C SER A 264 -11.62 7.04 18.71
N TRP A 265 -11.84 8.20 19.33
CA TRP A 265 -12.44 9.38 18.68
C TRP A 265 -11.67 9.79 17.43
N LYS A 266 -10.34 9.92 17.52
CA LYS A 266 -9.47 10.24 16.37
C LYS A 266 -9.56 9.19 15.27
N ARG A 267 -9.60 7.91 15.63
CA ARG A 267 -9.65 6.80 14.67
C ARG A 267 -10.98 6.79 13.90
N ILE A 268 -12.08 6.94 14.61
CA ILE A 268 -13.44 6.83 14.05
C ILE A 268 -13.82 8.06 13.24
N ASN A 269 -13.31 9.24 13.61
CA ASN A 269 -13.53 10.45 12.83
C ASN A 269 -13.05 10.37 11.38
N ARG A 270 -12.09 9.48 11.06
CA ARG A 270 -11.72 9.22 9.65
C ARG A 270 -12.92 8.79 8.82
N GLY A 271 -13.83 8.00 9.38
CA GLY A 271 -15.08 7.59 8.72
C GLY A 271 -15.99 8.79 8.46
N PHE A 272 -16.28 9.56 9.52
CA PHE A 272 -17.09 10.79 9.43
C PHE A 272 -16.56 11.77 8.38
N LEU A 273 -15.26 12.06 8.39
CA LEU A 273 -14.64 13.01 7.47
C LEU A 273 -14.63 12.49 6.02
N ASN A 274 -14.57 11.18 5.82
CA ASN A 274 -14.76 10.59 4.49
C ASN A 274 -16.20 10.75 4.00
N VAL A 275 -17.21 10.63 4.87
CA VAL A 275 -18.61 10.89 4.49
C VAL A 275 -18.79 12.36 4.13
N LEU A 276 -18.28 13.28 4.96
CA LEU A 276 -18.29 14.71 4.69
C LEU A 276 -17.68 15.00 3.31
N ARG A 277 -16.49 14.47 3.04
CA ARG A 277 -15.80 14.61 1.75
C ARG A 277 -16.64 14.12 0.58
N LYS A 278 -17.30 12.96 0.72
CA LYS A 278 -18.20 12.44 -0.33
C LYS A 278 -19.35 13.41 -0.60
N ARG A 279 -19.92 14.06 0.42
CA ARG A 279 -21.00 15.04 0.23
C ARG A 279 -20.56 16.29 -0.54
N PHE A 280 -19.36 16.79 -0.28
CA PHE A 280 -18.76 17.86 -1.08
C PHE A 280 -18.51 17.45 -2.54
N LEU A 281 -18.08 16.21 -2.79
CA LEU A 281 -17.90 15.69 -4.15
C LEU A 281 -19.23 15.52 -4.89
N VAL A 282 -20.26 15.02 -4.21
CA VAL A 282 -21.61 14.89 -4.78
C VAL A 282 -22.19 16.25 -5.15
N TRP A 283 -21.98 17.29 -4.35
CA TRP A 283 -22.42 18.64 -4.70
C TRP A 283 -21.91 19.09 -6.08
N ARG A 284 -20.66 18.74 -6.43
CA ARG A 284 -20.08 19.08 -7.74
C ARG A 284 -20.76 18.39 -8.91
N THR A 285 -21.47 17.29 -8.68
CA THR A 285 -22.21 16.55 -9.71
C THR A 285 -23.68 16.96 -9.82
N ILE A 286 -24.19 17.79 -8.90
CA ILE A 286 -25.59 18.23 -8.91
C ILE A 286 -25.84 19.21 -10.08
N PRO A 287 -26.93 19.05 -10.84
CA PRO A 287 -27.35 19.97 -11.90
C PRO A 287 -27.52 21.42 -11.43
N GLY A 288 -27.26 22.39 -12.31
CA GLY A 288 -27.24 23.81 -11.96
C GLY A 288 -28.59 24.39 -11.50
N ASP A 289 -29.70 23.88 -12.04
CA ASP A 289 -31.07 24.22 -11.63
C ASP A 289 -31.34 23.80 -10.18
N MET A 290 -30.91 22.61 -9.80
CA MET A 290 -31.02 22.12 -8.42
C MET A 290 -30.14 22.93 -7.48
N LYS A 291 -28.90 23.27 -7.89
CA LYS A 291 -28.02 24.14 -7.10
C LYS A 291 -28.64 25.50 -6.82
N PHE A 292 -29.33 26.07 -7.81
CA PHE A 292 -30.06 27.33 -7.67
C PHE A 292 -31.20 27.22 -6.64
N ASN A 293 -31.98 26.13 -6.68
CA ASN A 293 -33.05 25.89 -5.71
C ASN A 293 -32.51 25.82 -4.26
N TYR A 294 -31.40 25.11 -4.03
CA TYR A 294 -30.77 25.08 -2.72
C TYR A 294 -30.25 26.46 -2.28
N ALA A 295 -29.76 27.29 -3.20
CA ALA A 295 -29.31 28.64 -2.87
C ALA A 295 -30.49 29.55 -2.47
N GLU A 296 -31.64 29.44 -3.14
CA GLU A 296 -32.86 30.16 -2.77
C GLU A 296 -33.40 29.68 -1.40
N ASP A 297 -33.42 28.36 -1.17
CA ASP A 297 -33.82 27.79 0.12
C ASP A 297 -32.90 28.27 1.25
N GLY A 298 -31.58 28.31 1.01
CA GLY A 298 -30.61 28.86 1.95
C GLY A 298 -30.87 30.33 2.29
N ARG A 299 -31.23 31.17 1.31
CA ARG A 299 -31.58 32.58 1.57
C ARG A 299 -32.81 32.70 2.46
N ARG A 300 -33.84 31.87 2.24
CA ARG A 300 -35.07 31.88 3.04
C ARG A 300 -34.84 31.47 4.49
N VAL A 301 -33.95 30.50 4.72
CA VAL A 301 -33.56 30.09 6.08
C VAL A 301 -32.84 31.24 6.79
N LEU A 302 -31.91 31.92 6.11
CA LEU A 302 -31.15 33.03 6.70
C LEU A 302 -31.98 34.31 6.88
N SER A 303 -32.98 34.57 6.02
CA SER A 303 -33.89 35.72 6.15
C SER A 303 -34.95 35.55 7.24
N GLY A 304 -35.05 34.36 7.85
CA GLY A 304 -36.04 34.04 8.88
C GLY A 304 -37.45 33.79 8.35
N GLU A 305 -37.63 33.64 7.03
CA GLU A 305 -38.93 33.33 6.41
C GLU A 305 -39.37 31.87 6.63
N VAL A 306 -38.43 30.99 6.98
CA VAL A 306 -38.73 29.61 7.39
C VAL A 306 -38.54 29.49 8.90
N ALA A 307 -39.58 29.88 9.65
CA ALA A 307 -39.73 29.40 11.01
C ALA A 307 -39.93 27.87 10.94
N ALA A 308 -38.97 27.13 11.51
CA ALA A 308 -39.06 25.75 11.95
C ALA A 308 -40.14 24.90 11.25
N ILE A 309 -39.76 24.15 10.22
CA ILE A 309 -40.46 22.90 9.93
C ILE A 309 -40.02 21.93 11.03
N ALA A 310 -40.75 21.99 12.14
CA ALA A 310 -40.70 21.02 13.24
C ALA A 310 -41.22 19.65 12.79
#